data_AF-W0RPG1-F1
#
_entry.id   AF-W0RPG1-F1
#
_cell.length_a   1.000
_cell.length_b   1.000
_cell.length_c   1.000
_cell.angle_alpha   90.00
_cell.angle_beta   90.00
_cell.angle_gamma   90.00
#
_symmetry.space_group_name_H-M   'P 1'
#
loop_
_entity.id
_entity.type
_entity.pdbx_description
1 polymer ?
#
loop_
_entity_poly.entity_id
_entity_poly.type
_entity_poly.pdbx_seq_one_letter_code
_entity_poly.pdbx_strand_id
1 'polypeptide(L)'
;MPTLPHALLLLSAAAFMTSSAAAQAGGIPAGTYRTTVTKAELKGRVPPAEVDSVAGPWVVTFDAAGHMTVQWKGRQVVVGTAQPKPGHRVYFDAKDTGPYACHMPATYRYSVRGTRLVLSKVSDKCAGRAAVLTAHPLARGS
;
A
#
# COMPACT_ATOMS: atom_id res chain seq x y z
N MET A 1 61.89 -50.57 -3.59
CA MET A 1 60.49 -50.73 -3.16
C MET A 1 60.12 -49.53 -2.27
N PRO A 2 58.85 -49.07 -2.34
CA PRO A 2 58.41 -47.66 -2.33
C PRO A 2 58.05 -47.16 -0.90
N THR A 3 57.58 -45.95 -0.55
CA THR A 3 56.57 -45.03 -1.12
C THR A 3 56.57 -43.73 -0.27
N LEU A 4 56.40 -42.55 -0.91
CA LEU A 4 55.98 -41.29 -0.26
C LEU A 4 54.48 -41.34 0.14
N PRO A 5 54.04 -40.62 1.18
CA PRO A 5 52.67 -40.14 1.24
C PRO A 5 52.56 -38.62 1.14
N HIS A 6 51.57 -38.25 0.34
CA HIS A 6 51.15 -36.91 -0.03
C HIS A 6 50.31 -36.30 1.09
N ALA A 7 50.55 -35.03 1.44
CA ALA A 7 49.66 -34.27 2.31
C ALA A 7 48.84 -33.29 1.46
N LEU A 8 47.53 -33.54 1.43
CA LEU A 8 46.47 -32.84 0.72
C LEU A 8 46.38 -31.35 1.11
N LEU A 9 46.34 -30.49 0.10
CA LEU A 9 45.89 -29.10 0.17
C LEU A 9 44.35 -29.07 0.13
N LEU A 10 43.70 -28.72 1.24
CA LEU A 10 42.25 -28.51 1.33
C LEU A 10 41.89 -27.08 0.91
N LEU A 11 41.48 -26.89 -0.35
CA LEU A 11 40.81 -25.67 -0.81
C LEU A 11 39.35 -25.68 -0.34
N SER A 12 39.01 -24.81 0.62
CA SER A 12 37.60 -24.58 1.00
C SER A 12 37.00 -23.50 0.09
N ALA A 13 36.20 -23.94 -0.88
CA ALA A 13 35.41 -23.04 -1.73
C ALA A 13 34.13 -22.60 -0.98
N ALA A 14 34.09 -21.36 -0.50
CA ALA A 14 32.90 -20.76 0.08
C ALA A 14 31.92 -20.35 -1.02
N ALA A 15 30.88 -21.16 -1.24
CA ALA A 15 29.79 -20.84 -2.15
C ALA A 15 28.90 -19.75 -1.53
N PHE A 16 29.04 -18.51 -2.02
CA PHE A 16 28.09 -17.42 -1.74
C PHE A 16 26.75 -17.74 -2.39
N MET A 17 25.80 -18.26 -1.62
CA MET A 17 24.39 -18.34 -2.05
C MET A 17 23.78 -16.94 -2.02
N THR A 18 23.79 -16.26 -3.16
CA THR A 18 22.97 -15.06 -3.39
C THR A 18 21.50 -15.48 -3.41
N SER A 19 20.82 -15.33 -2.26
CA SER A 19 19.36 -15.40 -2.21
C SER A 19 18.80 -14.20 -2.99
N SER A 20 18.44 -14.44 -4.26
CA SER A 20 17.58 -13.54 -5.01
C SER A 20 16.21 -13.52 -4.35
N ALA A 21 16.00 -12.59 -3.42
CA ALA A 21 14.67 -12.19 -3.00
C ALA A 21 13.98 -11.60 -4.23
N ALA A 22 13.28 -12.44 -4.99
CA ALA A 22 12.38 -12.01 -6.03
C ALA A 22 11.36 -11.09 -5.35
N ALA A 23 11.57 -9.78 -5.49
CA ALA A 23 10.64 -8.77 -5.03
C ALA A 23 9.33 -9.04 -5.77
N GLN A 24 8.40 -9.72 -5.10
CA GLN A 24 7.06 -9.93 -5.62
C GLN A 24 6.52 -8.54 -5.95
N ALA A 25 6.29 -8.31 -7.24
CA ALA A 25 5.55 -7.16 -7.75
C ALA A 25 4.06 -7.23 -7.35
N GLY A 26 3.75 -7.84 -6.20
CA GLY A 26 2.42 -7.93 -5.63
C GLY A 26 2.01 -6.55 -5.16
N GLY A 27 0.86 -6.07 -5.62
CA GLY A 27 0.30 -4.77 -5.27
C GLY A 27 -0.04 -4.65 -3.77
N ILE A 28 -1.00 -3.78 -3.44
CA ILE A 28 -1.53 -3.77 -2.09
C ILE A 28 -2.10 -5.17 -1.80
N PRO A 29 -1.73 -5.82 -0.68
CA PRO A 29 -2.28 -7.13 -0.38
C PRO A 29 -3.80 -7.08 -0.27
N ALA A 30 -4.47 -8.05 -0.90
CA ALA A 30 -5.91 -8.18 -0.81
C ALA A 30 -6.37 -8.23 0.65
N GLY A 31 -7.50 -7.61 0.93
CA GLY A 31 -8.08 -7.53 2.26
C GLY A 31 -8.89 -6.25 2.47
N THR A 32 -9.59 -6.23 3.60
CA THR A 32 -10.35 -5.07 4.07
C THR A 32 -9.53 -4.29 5.08
N TYR A 33 -9.37 -3.00 4.87
CA TYR A 33 -8.60 -2.09 5.69
C TYR A 33 -9.51 -0.98 6.21
N ARG A 34 -9.28 -0.55 7.45
CA ARG A 34 -10.15 0.38 8.18
C ARG A 34 -9.33 1.53 8.73
N THR A 35 -9.92 2.71 8.74
CA THR A 35 -9.37 3.92 9.35
C THR A 35 -10.50 4.81 9.87
N THR A 36 -10.23 5.68 10.83
CA THR A 36 -11.18 6.70 11.29
C THR A 36 -10.46 8.02 11.31
N VAL A 37 -10.84 8.91 10.40
CA VAL A 37 -10.22 10.23 10.28
C VAL A 37 -10.97 11.23 11.15
N THR A 38 -10.26 11.89 12.05
CA THR A 38 -10.81 12.91 12.93
C THR A 38 -10.74 14.29 12.29
N LYS A 39 -11.59 15.22 12.74
CA LYS A 39 -11.55 16.63 12.29
C LYS A 39 -10.20 17.29 12.56
N ALA A 40 -9.55 16.93 13.67
CA ALA A 40 -8.25 17.48 14.06
C ALA A 40 -7.16 17.10 13.04
N GLU A 41 -7.17 15.86 12.55
CA GLU A 41 -6.22 15.37 11.53
C GLU A 41 -6.41 16.03 10.17
N LEU A 42 -7.61 16.56 9.90
CA LEU A 42 -7.95 17.23 8.65
C LEU A 42 -7.54 18.70 8.61
N LYS A 43 -7.19 19.31 9.74
CA LYS A 43 -6.82 20.72 9.82
C LYS A 43 -5.65 21.04 8.89
N GLY A 44 -5.89 21.90 7.90
CA GLY A 44 -4.89 22.30 6.90
C GLY A 44 -4.58 21.24 5.82
N ARG A 45 -5.27 20.09 5.84
CA ARG A 45 -5.12 19.04 4.80
C ARG A 45 -6.23 19.08 3.76
N VAL A 46 -7.41 19.54 4.14
CA VAL A 46 -8.59 19.69 3.28
C VAL A 46 -9.22 21.07 3.50
N PRO A 47 -9.97 21.62 2.52
CA PRO A 47 -10.77 22.83 2.71
C PRO A 47 -11.74 22.68 3.90
N PRO A 48 -11.99 23.73 4.70
CA PRO A 48 -12.91 23.66 5.84
C PRO A 48 -14.30 23.13 5.49
N ALA A 49 -14.80 23.45 4.29
CA ALA A 49 -16.09 22.99 3.79
C ALA A 49 -16.16 21.46 3.54
N GLU A 50 -15.01 20.79 3.43
CA GLU A 50 -14.91 19.34 3.17
C GLU A 50 -14.63 18.53 4.45
N VAL A 51 -14.37 19.19 5.59
CA VAL A 51 -13.99 18.49 6.83
C VAL A 51 -15.05 17.47 7.26
N ASP A 52 -16.33 17.83 7.17
CA ASP A 52 -17.43 16.95 7.60
C ASP A 52 -17.72 15.80 6.64
N SER A 53 -17.41 15.96 5.35
CA SER A 53 -17.55 14.89 4.35
C SER A 53 -16.35 13.92 4.38
N VAL A 54 -15.21 14.33 4.93
CA VAL A 54 -14.02 13.49 5.06
C VAL A 54 -13.89 12.84 6.45
N ALA A 55 -14.30 13.52 7.52
CA ALA A 55 -14.20 13.00 8.87
C ALA A 55 -15.14 11.80 9.11
N GLY A 56 -14.63 10.78 9.79
CA GLY A 56 -15.38 9.60 10.18
C GLY A 56 -14.72 8.27 9.79
N PRO A 57 -15.45 7.16 9.94
CA PRO A 57 -14.95 5.84 9.63
C PRO A 57 -14.94 5.56 8.12
N TRP A 58 -13.83 5.00 7.67
CA TRP A 58 -13.59 4.56 6.29
C TRP A 58 -13.23 3.09 6.26
N VAL A 59 -13.68 2.41 5.21
CA VAL A 59 -13.32 1.03 4.91
C VAL A 59 -12.85 0.99 3.46
N VAL A 60 -11.67 0.43 3.22
CA VAL A 60 -11.08 0.26 1.89
C VAL A 60 -10.83 -1.23 1.70
N THR A 61 -11.44 -1.83 0.69
CA THR A 61 -11.24 -3.25 0.37
C THR A 61 -10.52 -3.37 -0.96
N PHE A 62 -9.44 -4.17 -0.97
CA PHE A 62 -8.73 -4.57 -2.19
C PHE A 62 -8.97 -6.05 -2.41
N ASP A 63 -9.32 -6.46 -3.62
CA ASP A 63 -9.31 -7.87 -4.00
C ASP A 63 -7.95 -8.30 -4.56
N ALA A 64 -7.83 -9.58 -4.93
CA ALA A 64 -6.58 -10.12 -5.48
C ALA A 64 -6.24 -9.58 -6.88
N ALA A 65 -7.21 -9.02 -7.61
CA ALA A 65 -7.01 -8.40 -8.92
C ALA A 65 -6.65 -6.90 -8.80
N GLY A 66 -6.68 -6.33 -7.60
CA GLY A 66 -6.44 -4.91 -7.36
C GLY A 66 -7.68 -4.04 -7.53
N HIS A 67 -8.87 -4.64 -7.71
CA HIS A 67 -10.12 -3.89 -7.65
C HIS A 67 -10.32 -3.35 -6.23
N MET A 68 -10.73 -2.10 -6.15
CA MET A 68 -10.88 -1.35 -4.91
C MET A 68 -12.33 -0.93 -4.70
N THR A 69 -12.86 -1.15 -3.50
CA THR A 69 -14.10 -0.51 -3.05
C THR A 69 -13.84 0.28 -1.78
N VAL A 70 -14.48 1.44 -1.66
CA VAL A 70 -14.36 2.33 -0.49
C VAL A 70 -15.74 2.61 0.07
N GLN A 71 -15.87 2.49 1.39
CA GLN A 71 -17.05 2.89 2.14
C GLN A 71 -16.73 4.02 3.11
N TRP A 72 -17.67 4.95 3.23
CA TRP A 72 -17.68 6.00 4.24
C TRP A 72 -18.95 5.86 5.06
N LYS A 73 -18.82 5.74 6.39
CA LYS A 73 -19.96 5.54 7.31
C LYS A 73 -20.89 4.39 6.85
N GLY A 74 -20.30 3.30 6.35
CA GLY A 74 -21.02 2.11 5.89
C GLY A 74 -21.65 2.21 4.50
N ARG A 75 -21.59 3.37 3.82
CA ARG A 75 -22.07 3.52 2.45
C ARG A 75 -20.91 3.40 1.47
N GLN A 76 -21.06 2.60 0.41
CA GLN A 76 -20.09 2.59 -0.69
C GLN A 76 -20.07 3.96 -1.38
N VAL A 77 -18.87 4.52 -1.52
CA VAL A 77 -18.66 5.88 -2.06
C VAL A 77 -17.61 5.95 -3.17
N VAL A 78 -16.75 4.93 -3.30
CA VAL A 78 -15.79 4.80 -4.43
C VAL A 78 -15.70 3.35 -4.88
N VAL A 79 -15.60 3.15 -6.19
CA VAL A 79 -15.19 1.91 -6.85
C VAL A 79 -14.08 2.25 -7.84
N GLY A 80 -12.98 1.51 -7.81
CA GLY A 80 -11.77 1.86 -8.56
C GLY A 80 -10.81 0.70 -8.73
N THR A 81 -9.61 1.00 -9.24
CA THR A 81 -8.54 0.00 -9.40
C THR A 81 -7.21 0.52 -8.87
N ALA A 82 -6.56 -0.28 -8.03
CA ALA A 82 -5.23 -0.05 -7.49
C ALA A 82 -4.18 -0.82 -8.31
N GLN A 83 -3.50 -0.12 -9.22
CA GLN A 83 -2.54 -0.73 -10.13
C GLN A 83 -1.15 -0.77 -9.49
N PRO A 84 -0.52 -1.95 -9.34
CA PRO A 84 0.85 -2.05 -8.82
C PRO A 84 1.84 -1.35 -9.76
N LYS A 85 2.87 -0.73 -9.16
CA LYS A 85 4.01 -0.10 -9.84
C LYS A 85 5.32 -0.51 -9.13
N PRO A 86 6.47 -0.49 -9.84
CA PRO A 86 7.76 -0.81 -9.24
C PRO A 86 8.08 0.01 -7.99
N GLY A 87 8.82 -0.59 -7.05
CA GLY A 87 9.30 0.07 -5.84
C GLY A 87 8.24 0.26 -4.74
N HIS A 88 7.36 -0.74 -4.56
CA HIS A 88 6.23 -0.71 -3.62
C HIS A 88 5.35 0.52 -3.81
N ARG A 89 4.97 0.76 -5.07
CA ARG A 89 4.10 1.87 -5.46
C ARG A 89 2.78 1.33 -5.96
N VAL A 90 1.74 2.10 -5.74
CA VAL A 90 0.39 1.84 -6.22
C VAL A 90 -0.12 3.08 -6.94
N TYR A 91 -0.72 2.87 -8.10
CA TYR A 91 -1.30 3.90 -8.94
C TYR A 91 -2.82 3.77 -8.92
N PHE A 92 -3.50 4.88 -8.68
CA PHE A 92 -4.95 5.01 -8.84
C PHE A 92 -5.19 5.84 -10.10
N ASP A 93 -6.06 5.36 -10.99
CA ASP A 93 -6.36 6.07 -12.23
C ASP A 93 -7.43 7.17 -11.99
N ALA A 94 -7.80 7.87 -13.06
CA ALA A 94 -8.83 8.92 -13.01
C ALA A 94 -10.25 8.39 -13.27
N LYS A 95 -10.40 7.08 -13.51
CA LYS A 95 -11.65 6.42 -13.90
C LYS A 95 -12.41 5.82 -12.72
N ASP A 96 -11.90 6.00 -11.50
CA ASP A 96 -12.63 5.71 -10.26
C ASP A 96 -14.04 6.33 -10.33
N THR A 97 -15.04 5.60 -9.84
CA THR A 97 -16.46 5.97 -9.88
C THR A 97 -17.06 6.05 -8.49
N GLY A 98 -18.16 6.80 -8.34
CA GLY A 98 -18.88 6.96 -7.07
C GLY A 98 -18.86 8.41 -6.55
N PRO A 99 -19.72 8.73 -5.58
CA PRO A 99 -19.92 10.11 -5.13
C PRO A 99 -18.68 10.78 -4.55
N TYR A 100 -17.73 10.01 -3.99
CA TYR A 100 -16.48 10.54 -3.42
C TYR A 100 -15.25 10.16 -4.28
N ALA A 101 -15.47 9.72 -5.51
CA ALA A 101 -14.38 9.36 -6.39
C ALA A 101 -13.57 10.60 -6.79
N CYS A 102 -12.26 10.46 -6.74
CA CYS A 102 -11.34 11.49 -7.21
C CYS A 102 -11.00 11.19 -8.67
N HIS A 103 -11.56 11.95 -9.61
CA HIS A 103 -11.32 11.82 -11.06
C HIS A 103 -9.97 12.40 -11.50
N MET A 104 -8.91 12.09 -10.76
CA MET A 104 -7.54 12.50 -11.02
C MET A 104 -6.60 11.36 -10.65
N PRO A 105 -5.54 11.13 -11.42
CA PRO A 105 -4.59 10.08 -11.12
C PRO A 105 -3.82 10.37 -9.84
N ALA A 106 -3.43 9.32 -9.13
CA ALA A 106 -2.57 9.42 -7.96
C ALA A 106 -1.58 8.26 -7.87
N THR A 107 -0.51 8.48 -7.12
CA THR A 107 0.47 7.46 -6.80
C THR A 107 0.86 7.54 -5.34
N TYR A 108 0.91 6.38 -4.70
CA TYR A 108 1.34 6.22 -3.32
C TYR A 108 2.47 5.20 -3.25
N ARG A 109 3.36 5.37 -2.29
CA ARG A 109 4.17 4.26 -1.78
C ARG A 109 3.36 3.54 -0.72
N TYR A 110 3.44 2.22 -0.67
CA TYR A 110 2.82 1.44 0.37
C TYR A 110 3.84 0.54 1.08
N SER A 111 3.55 0.20 2.32
CA SER A 111 4.24 -0.85 3.05
C SER A 111 3.26 -1.53 4.00
N VAL A 112 3.51 -2.79 4.33
CA VAL A 112 2.72 -3.53 5.31
C VAL A 112 3.58 -3.81 6.53
N ARG A 113 3.06 -3.45 7.71
CA ARG A 113 3.71 -3.67 9.01
C ARG A 113 2.74 -4.44 9.91
N GLY A 114 2.91 -5.76 9.98
CA GLY A 114 1.94 -6.64 10.61
C GLY A 114 0.57 -6.53 9.93
N THR A 115 -0.47 -6.19 10.68
CA THR A 115 -1.84 -6.00 10.17
C THR A 115 -2.12 -4.58 9.69
N ARG A 116 -1.09 -3.72 9.53
CA ARG A 116 -1.28 -2.32 9.14
C ARG A 116 -0.74 -2.04 7.74
N LEU A 117 -1.57 -1.42 6.90
CA LEU A 117 -1.18 -0.85 5.61
C LEU A 117 -0.81 0.61 5.80
N VAL A 118 0.44 0.95 5.50
CA VAL A 118 0.93 2.33 5.53
C VAL A 118 1.01 2.84 4.11
N LEU A 119 0.33 3.95 3.82
CA LEU A 119 0.39 4.63 2.52
C LEU A 119 1.02 6.01 2.70
N SER A 120 1.97 6.34 1.82
CA SER A 120 2.62 7.64 1.76
C SER A 120 2.42 8.23 0.37
N LYS A 121 1.90 9.46 0.32
CA LYS A 121 1.65 10.16 -0.94
C LYS A 121 2.96 10.37 -1.71
N VAL A 122 2.99 9.92 -2.97
CA VAL A 122 4.03 10.30 -3.93
C VAL A 122 3.52 11.45 -4.80
N SER A 123 2.29 11.31 -5.31
CA SER A 123 1.58 12.37 -6.04
C SER A 123 0.08 12.15 -5.88
N ASP A 124 -0.65 13.15 -5.39
CA ASP A 124 -2.11 13.17 -5.38
C ASP A 124 -2.59 14.61 -5.24
N LYS A 125 -3.45 15.03 -6.16
CA LYS A 125 -4.09 16.36 -6.15
C LYS A 125 -5.46 16.34 -5.48
N CYS A 126 -6.01 15.16 -5.17
CA CYS A 126 -7.27 15.04 -4.46
C CYS A 126 -7.03 15.11 -2.95
N ALA A 127 -7.38 16.24 -2.34
CA ALA A 127 -7.16 16.48 -0.92
C ALA A 127 -7.86 15.42 -0.04
N GLY A 128 -9.12 15.09 -0.35
CA GLY A 128 -9.88 14.07 0.38
C GLY A 128 -9.24 12.69 0.37
N ARG A 129 -8.88 12.15 -0.81
CA ARG A 129 -8.20 10.84 -0.91
C ARG A 129 -6.85 10.86 -0.21
N ALA A 130 -6.06 11.91 -0.39
CA ALA A 130 -4.78 12.06 0.32
C ALA A 130 -4.97 12.08 1.84
N ALA A 131 -5.97 12.79 2.35
CA ALA A 131 -6.26 12.85 3.77
C ALA A 131 -6.64 11.47 4.33
N VAL A 132 -7.55 10.75 3.68
CA VAL A 132 -8.00 9.42 4.13
C VAL A 132 -6.89 8.39 4.11
N LEU A 133 -6.11 8.33 3.03
CA LEU A 133 -5.07 7.31 2.86
C LEU A 133 -3.80 7.59 3.68
N THR A 134 -3.57 8.83 4.12
CA THR A 134 -2.31 9.23 4.79
C THR A 134 -2.48 9.85 6.17
N ALA A 135 -3.71 9.90 6.72
CA ALA A 135 -3.94 10.32 8.10
C ALA A 135 -3.12 9.46 9.08
N HIS A 136 -3.21 8.14 8.95
CA HIS A 136 -2.47 7.15 9.72
C HIS A 136 -2.54 5.78 9.01
N PRO A 137 -1.77 4.77 9.47
CA PRO A 137 -1.86 3.43 8.90
C PRO A 137 -3.29 2.87 8.98
N LEU A 138 -3.73 2.18 7.93
CA LEU A 138 -5.02 1.52 7.88
C LEU A 138 -4.90 0.14 8.51
N ALA A 139 -5.80 -0.18 9.42
CA ALA A 139 -5.82 -1.47 10.11
C ALA A 139 -6.56 -2.51 9.28
N ARG A 140 -5.94 -3.65 9.02
CA ARG A 140 -6.58 -4.79 8.36
C ARG A 140 -7.66 -5.36 9.29
N GLY A 141 -8.89 -5.44 8.78
CA GLY A 141 -9.96 -6.17 9.44
C GLY A 141 -9.62 -7.66 9.46
N SER A 142 -9.89 -8.30 10.60
CA SER A 142 -9.92 -9.76 10.75
C SER A 142 -10.97 -10.39 9.85
#